data_AF-A0A1M7UVG9-F1
#
_entry.id   AF-A0A1M7UVG9-F1
#
_cell.length_a   1.000
_cell.length_b   1.000
_cell.length_c   1.000
_cell.angle_alpha   90.00
_cell.angle_beta   90.00
_cell.angle_gamma   90.00
#
_symmetry.space_group_name_H-M   'P 1'
#
loop_
_entity.id
_entity.type
_entity.pdbx_description
1 polymer ?
#
loop_
_entity_poly.entity_id
_entity_poly.type
_entity_poly.pdbx_seq_one_letter_code
_entity_poly.pdbx_strand_id
1 'polypeptide(L)' 'MSQTTIPMKMGTGLGVPTVVQLPDSTTLTPDVTGLINVPASFLISMLAAGWQIQIAANSTHVP' A
#
# COMPACT_ATOMS: atom_id res chain seq x y z
N MET A 1 0.79 -18.37 9.09
CA MET A 1 1.97 -17.77 8.40
C MET A 1 1.80 -16.27 8.45
N SER A 2 2.73 -15.52 9.03
CA SER A 2 2.70 -14.05 9.00
C SER A 2 3.05 -13.59 7.59
N GLN A 3 2.10 -12.97 6.90
CA GLN A 3 2.34 -12.44 5.57
C GLN A 3 3.17 -11.15 5.67
N THR A 4 4.24 -11.03 4.89
CA THR A 4 5.02 -9.79 4.80
C THR A 4 4.13 -8.68 4.25
N THR A 5 4.07 -7.55 4.94
CA THR A 5 3.32 -6.38 4.50
C THR A 5 4.25 -5.21 4.17
N ILE A 6 3.81 -4.38 3.23
CA ILE A 6 4.52 -3.22 2.72
C ILE A 6 3.62 -2.01 2.96
N PRO A 7 4.10 -0.99 3.69
CA PRO A 7 3.35 0.25 3.86
C PRO A 7 3.32 1.00 2.52
N MET A 8 2.13 1.41 2.09
CA MET A 8 1.91 2.12 0.84
C MET A 8 1.02 3.35 1.06
N LYS A 9 1.23 4.38 0.23
CA LYS A 9 0.45 5.63 0.20
C LYS A 9 -0.04 5.92 -1.22
N MET A 10 -1.22 6.53 -1.36
CA MET A 10 -1.66 7.04 -2.66
C MET A 10 -0.67 8.10 -3.17
N GLY A 11 -0.29 8.02 -4.45
CA GLY A 11 0.59 9.00 -5.07
C GLY A 11 0.00 10.41 -4.99
N THR A 12 0.85 11.40 -4.75
CA THR A 12 0.44 12.81 -4.65
C THR A 12 -0.28 13.25 -5.92
N GLY A 13 -1.48 13.83 -5.78
CA GLY A 13 -2.28 14.32 -6.89
C GLY A 13 -3.13 13.26 -7.60
N LEU A 14 -3.07 11.98 -7.18
CA LEU A 14 -3.89 10.91 -7.76
C LEU A 14 -5.24 10.69 -7.07
N GLY A 15 -5.43 11.26 -5.88
CA GLY A 15 -6.71 11.20 -5.17
C GLY A 15 -6.58 11.20 -3.65
N VAL A 16 -7.72 11.01 -2.98
CA VAL A 16 -7.79 10.77 -1.53
C VAL A 16 -7.63 9.26 -1.31
N PRO A 17 -6.77 8.80 -0.37
CA PRO A 17 -6.67 7.40 -0.02
C PRO A 17 -8.04 6.84 0.37
N THR A 18 -8.51 5.82 -0.35
CA THR A 18 -9.78 5.13 -0.05
C THR A 18 -9.53 3.69 0.37
N VAL A 19 -10.59 3.04 0.86
CA VAL A 19 -10.60 1.61 1.11
C VAL A 19 -10.22 0.84 -0.16
N VAL A 20 -9.37 -0.16 -0.02
CA VAL A 20 -8.93 -1.04 -1.11
C VAL A 20 -9.47 -2.43 -0.87
N GLN A 21 -10.20 -2.98 -1.85
CA GLN A 21 -10.59 -4.38 -1.87
C GLN A 21 -9.60 -5.17 -2.73
N LEU A 22 -8.99 -6.17 -2.12
CA LEU A 22 -8.07 -7.07 -2.77
C LEU A 22 -8.81 -8.26 -3.41
N PRO A 23 -8.21 -8.92 -4.41
CA PRO A 23 -8.83 -10.09 -5.07
C PRO A 23 -9.13 -11.27 -4.15
N ASP A 24 -8.44 -11.37 -3.01
CA ASP A 24 -8.67 -12.37 -1.97
C ASP A 24 -9.80 -11.98 -1.00
N SER A 25 -10.57 -10.94 -1.33
CA SER A 25 -11.63 -10.34 -0.50
C SER A 25 -11.12 -9.63 0.75
N THR A 26 -9.80 -9.48 0.94
CA THR A 26 -9.24 -8.66 2.01
C THR A 26 -9.55 -7.19 1.77
N THR A 27 -9.93 -6.50 2.83
CA THR A 27 -10.20 -5.05 2.80
C THR A 27 -9.09 -4.31 3.55
N LEU A 28 -8.42 -3.38 2.87
CA LEU A 28 -7.41 -2.51 3.46
C LEU A 28 -8.00 -1.13 3.67
N THR A 29 -7.92 -0.63 4.90
CA THR A 29 -8.42 0.71 5.26
C THR A 29 -7.23 1.63 5.51
N PRO A 30 -7.18 2.81 4.87
CA PRO A 30 -6.15 3.80 5.16
C PRO A 30 -6.22 4.27 6.62
N ASP A 31 -5.05 4.47 7.23
CA ASP A 31 -4.95 5.09 8.55
C ASP A 31 -5.13 6.62 8.47
N VAL A 32 -4.99 7.31 9.62
CA VAL A 32 -5.10 8.77 9.73
C VAL A 32 -4.07 9.54 8.89
N THR A 33 -3.00 8.88 8.46
CA THR A 33 -1.95 9.45 7.59
C THR A 33 -2.14 9.10 6.11
N GLY A 34 -3.15 8.28 5.81
CA GLY A 34 -3.45 7.79 4.47
C GLY A 34 -2.60 6.60 4.05
N LEU A 35 -1.97 5.90 5.00
CA LEU A 35 -1.17 4.70 4.74
C LEU A 35 -2.00 3.43 4.86
N ILE A 36 -1.65 2.43 4.05
CA ILE A 36 -2.18 1.07 4.15
C ILE A 36 -1.03 0.07 4.20
N ASN A 37 -1.21 -1.02 4.95
CA ASN A 37 -0.29 -2.14 4.97
C ASN A 37 -0.78 -3.20 3.99
N VAL A 38 -0.14 -3.25 2.82
CA VAL A 38 -0.50 -4.15 1.73
C VAL A 38 0.31 -5.44 1.86
N PRO A 39 -0.29 -6.62 1.70
CA PRO A 39 0.48 -7.84 1.48
C PRO A 39 1.45 -7.72 0.30
N ALA A 40 2.69 -8.16 0.47
CA ALA A 40 3.71 -8.09 -0.58
C ALA A 40 3.28 -8.79 -1.89
N SER A 41 2.41 -9.80 -1.82
CA SER A 41 1.83 -10.49 -2.98
C SER A 41 0.99 -9.60 -3.90
N PHE A 42 0.47 -8.47 -3.41
CA PHE A 42 -0.37 -7.54 -4.18
C PHE A 42 0.36 -6.25 -4.57
N LEU A 43 1.68 -6.15 -4.35
CA LEU A 43 2.45 -4.94 -4.61
C LEU A 43 2.27 -4.40 -6.03
N ILE A 44 2.38 -5.27 -7.04
CA ILE A 44 2.29 -4.88 -8.45
C ILE A 44 0.90 -4.30 -8.78
N SER A 45 -0.16 -4.93 -8.26
CA SER A 45 -1.53 -4.45 -8.44
C SER A 45 -1.73 -3.07 -7.82
N MET A 46 -1.13 -2.83 -6.65
CA MET A 46 -1.20 -1.55 -5.97
C MET A 46 -0.44 -0.45 -6.68
N LEU A 47 0.76 -0.74 -7.20
CA LEU A 47 1.53 0.18 -8.02
C LEU A 47 0.75 0.60 -9.28
N ALA A 48 0.10 -0.36 -9.94
CA ALA A 48 -0.76 -0.07 -11.11
C ALA A 48 -1.98 0.79 -10.75
N ALA A 49 -2.49 0.68 -9.52
CA ALA A 49 -3.59 1.49 -9.00
C ALA A 49 -3.15 2.88 -8.47
N GLY A 50 -1.89 3.28 -8.68
CA GLY A 50 -1.37 4.59 -8.27
C GLY A 50 -0.93 4.68 -6.81
N TRP A 51 -0.85 3.55 -6.11
CA TRP A 51 -0.21 3.49 -4.79
C TRP A 51 1.31 3.44 -4.94
N GLN A 52 2.00 4.03 -3.99
CA GLN A 52 3.45 4.08 -3.94
C GLN A 52 3.93 3.51 -2.61
N ILE A 53 5.08 2.85 -2.64
CA ILE A 53 5.71 2.34 -1.43
C ILE A 53 6.08 3.53 -0.54
N GLN A 54 5.63 3.50 0.72
CA GLN A 54 6.07 4.48 1.71
C GLN A 54 7.42 4.02 2.26
N ILE A 55 8.48 4.69 1.83
CA ILE A 55 9.83 4.46 2.34
C ILE A 55 10.04 5.40 3.54
N ALA A 56 10.42 4.83 4.69
CA ALA A 56 10.75 5.63 5.85
C ALA A 56 11.96 6.54 5.55
N ALA A 57 12.02 7.71 6.19
CA ALA A 57 13.19 8.57 6.08
C ALA A 57 14.44 7.76 6.46
N ASN A 58 15.46 7.81 5.59
CA ASN A 58 16.73 7.08 5.73
C ASN A 58 16.65 5.56 5.55
N SER A 59 15.61 5.03 4.90
CA SER A 59 15.59 3.63 4.46
C SER A 59 15.54 3.50 2.93
N THR A 60 15.86 2.32 2.44
CA THR A 60 15.67 1.93 1.03
C THR A 60 14.82 0.68 1.01
N HIS A 61 13.76 0.66 0.21
CA HIS A 61 13.03 -0.58 -0.06
C HIS A 61 13.85 -1.42 -1.05
N VAL A 62 14.12 -2.68 -0.71
CA VAL A 62 14.74 -3.67 -1.60
C VAL A 62 13.68 -4.72 -1.99
N PRO A 63 13.43 -4.96 -3.30
CA PRO A 63 12.46 -5.95 -3.79
C PRO A 63 12.77 -7.39 -3.38
#